data_AF-A0A951KFK5-F1
#
_entry.id   AF-A0A951KFK5-F1
#
_cell.length_a   1.000
_cell.length_b   1.000
_cell.length_c   1.000
_cell.angle_alpha   90.00
_cell.angle_beta   90.00
_cell.angle_gamma   90.00
#
_symmetry.space_group_name_H-M   'P 1'
#
loop_
_entity.id
_entity.type
_entity.pdbx_description
1 polymer ?
#
loop_
_entity_poly.entity_id
_entity_poly.type
_entity_poly.pdbx_seq_one_letter_code
_entity_poly.pdbx_strand_id
1 'polypeptide(L)'
;MFDDDESPIPPREKNPGRSTGPTSPEGKSRSSLNRVTHGCRSEQLLLPNEDPAEFDFLVNHWFDSYNPEDPLAESLVEEVAHAAWFLKRAEKWLRQVQVRLPQDAWLWTDDNHKILGNALRYKTSAERTFFRWYKAVEAHYDREFRRHELAERARARAAALNIKWLDRLEQETAEKLKLKQYAQIFGDDEVCSTVLVPSNDQIKADAAARPEPPQLITRLLYFTNGVPAAYDWLNPTPAQCGCETVGSQTMLYEDWLKHIESERNAPDGHLIPSFTALLPAKTRRPVPPPPSTALE
;
A
#
# COMPACT_ATOMS: atom_id res chain seq x y z
N MET A 1 9.39 67.42 -12.15
CA MET A 1 10.67 67.43 -12.89
C MET A 1 11.54 66.36 -12.27
N PHE A 2 11.35 65.13 -12.72
CA PHE A 2 12.25 64.00 -12.48
C PHE A 2 12.30 63.34 -13.86
N ASP A 3 13.36 63.62 -14.60
CA ASP A 3 13.61 63.06 -15.91
C ASP A 3 14.13 61.62 -15.71
N ASP A 4 13.40 60.66 -16.27
CA ASP A 4 13.82 59.26 -16.40
C ASP A 4 14.96 59.19 -17.43
N ASP A 5 16.21 59.17 -16.96
CA ASP A 5 17.39 58.88 -17.77
C ASP A 5 17.54 57.36 -17.94
N GLU A 6 16.83 56.80 -18.93
CA GLU A 6 16.95 55.41 -19.35
C GLU A 6 18.08 55.26 -20.39
N SER A 7 19.33 55.37 -19.93
CA SER A 7 20.50 55.05 -20.74
C SER A 7 20.66 53.52 -20.92
N PRO A 8 20.77 52.98 -22.16
CA PRO A 8 20.86 51.54 -22.38
C PRO A 8 22.17 50.94 -21.86
N ILE A 9 22.07 49.84 -21.12
CA ILE A 9 23.20 49.08 -20.60
C ILE A 9 23.99 48.49 -21.79
N PRO A 10 25.31 48.76 -21.93
CA PRO A 10 26.09 48.22 -23.03
C PRO A 10 26.19 46.68 -22.96
N PRO A 11 26.31 45.97 -24.10
CA PRO A 11 26.47 44.53 -24.12
C PRO A 11 27.68 44.09 -23.27
N ARG A 12 27.50 43.10 -22.39
CA ARG A 12 28.60 42.51 -21.62
C ARG A 12 29.66 41.94 -22.57
N GLU A 13 30.83 42.57 -22.61
CA GLU A 13 32.00 42.00 -23.27
C GLU A 13 32.36 40.64 -22.63
N LYS A 14 32.63 39.64 -23.48
CA LYS A 14 33.11 38.34 -23.02
C LYS A 14 34.46 38.52 -22.36
N ASN A 15 34.52 38.44 -21.03
CA ASN A 15 35.77 38.37 -20.29
C ASN A 15 36.68 37.26 -20.88
N PRO A 16 37.84 37.58 -21.47
CA PRO A 16 38.73 36.61 -22.11
C PRO A 16 39.47 35.70 -21.10
N GLY A 17 39.13 35.78 -19.80
CA GLY A 17 39.81 35.09 -18.70
C GLY A 17 39.02 33.99 -18.00
N ARG A 18 37.84 33.58 -18.49
CA ARG A 18 37.13 32.43 -17.90
C ARG A 18 37.77 31.14 -18.41
N SER A 19 38.52 30.46 -17.52
CA SER A 19 39.10 29.15 -17.77
C SER A 19 38.05 28.18 -18.35
N THR A 20 38.20 27.81 -19.62
CA THR A 20 37.31 26.90 -20.36
C THR A 20 37.65 25.42 -20.12
N GLY A 21 38.46 25.12 -19.10
CA GLY A 21 38.97 23.79 -18.84
C GLY A 21 40.10 23.38 -19.80
N PRO A 22 40.79 22.27 -19.53
CA PRO A 22 41.92 21.84 -20.35
C PRO A 22 41.46 21.34 -21.74
N THR A 23 42.00 21.96 -22.79
CA THR A 23 41.68 21.62 -24.19
C THR A 23 42.67 20.62 -24.80
N SER A 24 43.87 20.47 -24.23
CA SER A 24 44.88 19.52 -24.72
C SER A 24 44.58 18.07 -24.27
N PRO A 25 45.01 17.06 -25.05
CA PRO A 25 44.92 15.66 -24.66
C PRO A 25 45.59 15.36 -23.30
N GLU A 26 46.78 15.92 -23.03
CA GLU A 26 47.43 15.72 -21.72
C GLU A 26 46.67 16.43 -20.58
N GLY A 27 46.11 17.61 -20.86
CA GLY A 27 45.30 18.35 -19.89
C GLY A 27 43.99 17.64 -19.55
N LYS A 28 43.34 17.03 -20.55
CA LYS A 28 42.17 16.17 -20.37
C LYS A 28 42.53 14.89 -19.60
N SER A 29 43.66 14.26 -19.92
CA SER A 29 44.17 13.09 -19.20
C SER A 29 44.43 13.41 -17.72
N ARG A 30 45.12 14.51 -17.42
CA ARG A 30 45.35 14.98 -16.04
C ARG A 30 44.05 15.35 -15.32
N SER A 31 43.09 15.97 -16.01
CA SER A 31 41.77 16.26 -15.45
C SER A 31 40.95 14.98 -15.21
N SER A 32 41.12 13.94 -16.03
CA SER A 32 40.48 12.65 -15.82
C SER A 32 41.03 11.92 -14.58
N LEU A 33 42.33 12.10 -14.26
CA LEU A 33 42.95 11.56 -13.05
C LEU A 33 42.42 12.23 -11.75
N ASN A 34 42.00 13.51 -11.80
CA ASN A 34 41.32 14.17 -10.67
C ASN A 34 39.97 13.51 -10.31
N ARG A 35 39.36 12.77 -11.24
CA ARG A 35 38.15 11.97 -11.01
C ARG A 35 38.44 10.75 -10.13
N VAL A 36 39.68 10.26 -10.14
CA VAL A 36 40.11 8.99 -9.54
C VAL A 36 40.77 9.18 -8.17
N THR A 37 41.27 10.37 -7.83
CA THR A 37 42.03 10.60 -6.58
C THR A 37 41.17 10.41 -5.31
N HIS A 38 39.93 10.89 -5.32
CA HIS A 38 39.02 10.80 -4.17
C HIS A 38 37.62 10.29 -4.56
N GLY A 39 37.33 10.11 -5.85
CA GLY A 39 36.11 9.44 -6.31
C GLY A 39 34.79 10.21 -6.17
N CYS A 40 34.73 11.27 -5.35
CA CYS A 40 33.49 12.04 -5.12
C CYS A 40 32.96 12.81 -6.35
N ARG A 41 33.72 12.83 -7.45
CA ARG A 41 33.31 13.39 -8.75
C ARG A 41 33.14 12.31 -9.83
N SER A 42 33.29 11.04 -9.46
CA SER A 42 33.07 9.93 -10.38
C SER A 42 31.57 9.70 -10.56
N GLU A 43 31.15 9.40 -11.79
CA GLU A 43 29.80 8.89 -12.08
C GLU A 43 29.77 7.36 -11.95
N GLN A 44 30.92 6.71 -11.68
CA GLN A 44 30.96 5.28 -11.42
C GLN A 44 30.30 4.97 -10.07
N LEU A 45 29.36 4.02 -10.11
CA LEU A 45 28.68 3.50 -8.93
C LEU A 45 29.68 2.94 -7.93
N LEU A 46 30.58 2.08 -8.39
CA LEU A 46 31.64 1.48 -7.58
C LEU A 46 33.02 1.87 -8.10
N LEU A 47 33.92 2.25 -7.20
CA LEU A 47 35.33 2.53 -7.53
C LEU A 47 36.21 1.29 -7.34
N PRO A 48 37.37 1.17 -8.02
CA PRO A 48 38.24 0.00 -7.91
C PRO A 48 38.76 -0.32 -6.50
N ASN A 49 38.74 0.65 -5.59
CA ASN A 49 39.20 0.53 -4.21
C ASN A 49 38.06 0.40 -3.18
N GLU A 50 36.84 0.18 -3.66
CA GLU A 50 35.65 -0.05 -2.85
C GLU A 50 35.26 -1.54 -2.88
N ASP A 51 34.63 -2.01 -1.80
CA ASP A 51 34.21 -3.40 -1.67
C ASP A 51 32.85 -3.61 -2.35
N PRO A 52 32.76 -4.43 -3.41
CA PRO A 52 31.48 -4.77 -4.04
C PRO A 52 30.48 -5.38 -3.06
N ALA A 53 30.93 -6.20 -2.10
CA ALA A 53 30.03 -6.87 -1.17
C ALA A 53 29.36 -5.88 -0.21
N GLU A 54 30.08 -4.82 0.18
CA GLU A 54 29.54 -3.74 1.02
C GLU A 54 28.52 -2.88 0.25
N PHE A 55 28.74 -2.68 -1.06
CA PHE A 55 27.79 -2.00 -1.93
C PHE A 55 26.52 -2.83 -2.12
N ASP A 56 26.67 -4.11 -2.48
CA ASP A 56 25.54 -5.02 -2.68
C ASP A 56 24.71 -5.16 -1.39
N PHE A 57 25.37 -5.27 -0.22
CA PHE A 57 24.69 -5.28 1.07
C PHE A 57 23.85 -4.01 1.29
N LEU A 58 24.40 -2.84 0.97
CA LEU A 58 23.66 -1.58 1.11
C LEU A 58 22.45 -1.54 0.18
N VAL A 59 22.62 -1.94 -1.09
CA VAL A 59 21.53 -1.96 -2.07
C VAL A 59 20.44 -2.92 -1.61
N ASN A 60 20.81 -4.17 -1.28
CA ASN A 60 19.85 -5.17 -0.80
C ASN A 60 19.13 -4.70 0.46
N HIS A 61 19.81 -4.04 1.39
CA HIS A 61 19.17 -3.49 2.58
C HIS A 61 18.05 -2.48 2.26
N TRP A 62 18.22 -1.62 1.25
CA TRP A 62 17.16 -0.69 0.82
C TRP A 62 16.01 -1.42 0.12
N PHE A 63 16.31 -2.41 -0.72
CA PHE A 63 15.28 -3.24 -1.36
C PHE A 63 14.47 -4.04 -0.35
N ASP A 64 15.14 -4.67 0.63
CA ASP A 64 14.48 -5.45 1.69
C ASP A 64 13.61 -4.57 2.60
N SER A 65 14.04 -3.33 2.86
CA SER A 65 13.31 -2.41 3.74
C SER A 65 12.00 -1.91 3.14
N TYR A 66 11.96 -1.71 1.82
CA TYR A 66 10.80 -1.15 1.13
C TYR A 66 9.97 -2.18 0.35
N ASN A 67 10.58 -3.31 -0.03
CA ASN A 67 9.97 -4.39 -0.81
C ASN A 67 9.11 -3.86 -1.98
N PRO A 68 9.73 -3.16 -2.96
CA PRO A 68 8.99 -2.47 -4.02
C PRO A 68 8.17 -3.45 -4.87
N GLU A 69 6.90 -3.11 -5.10
CA GLU A 69 5.95 -3.95 -5.86
C GLU A 69 5.67 -3.40 -7.28
N ASP A 70 6.27 -2.25 -7.63
CA ASP A 70 6.06 -1.59 -8.91
C ASP A 70 7.37 -1.01 -9.49
N PRO A 71 7.49 -0.86 -10.82
CA PRO A 71 8.73 -0.40 -11.47
C PRO A 71 9.19 1.01 -11.06
N LEU A 72 8.25 1.90 -10.69
CA LEU A 72 8.62 3.24 -10.21
C LEU A 72 9.20 3.15 -8.80
N ALA A 73 8.60 2.35 -7.91
CA ALA A 73 9.14 2.09 -6.58
C ALA A 73 10.53 1.45 -6.65
N GLU A 74 10.74 0.45 -7.51
CA GLU A 74 12.05 -0.18 -7.74
C GLU A 74 13.11 0.87 -8.11
N SER A 75 12.81 1.70 -9.11
CA SER A 75 13.73 2.75 -9.59
C SER A 75 14.04 3.77 -8.49
N LEU A 76 13.04 4.17 -7.70
CA LEU A 76 13.23 5.14 -6.61
C LEU A 76 14.08 4.56 -5.48
N VAL A 77 13.86 3.29 -5.11
CA VAL A 77 14.64 2.59 -4.08
C VAL A 77 16.10 2.43 -4.53
N GLU A 78 16.32 2.04 -5.79
CA GLU A 78 17.66 1.95 -6.39
C GLU A 78 18.40 3.30 -6.34
N GLU A 79 17.74 4.40 -6.75
CA GLU A 79 18.32 5.75 -6.70
C GLU A 79 18.67 6.20 -5.28
N VAL A 80 17.86 5.84 -4.28
CA VAL A 80 18.18 6.11 -2.86
C VAL A 80 19.40 5.32 -2.42
N ALA A 81 19.50 4.04 -2.77
CA ALA A 81 20.64 3.20 -2.42
C ALA A 81 21.95 3.74 -3.04
N HIS A 82 21.91 4.13 -4.32
CA HIS A 82 23.03 4.76 -5.00
C HIS A 82 23.43 6.09 -4.36
N ALA A 83 22.46 6.94 -4.06
CA ALA A 83 22.72 8.23 -3.41
C ALA A 83 23.29 8.05 -1.99
N ALA A 84 22.83 7.04 -1.25
CA ALA A 84 23.38 6.68 0.05
C ALA A 84 24.84 6.22 -0.05
N TRP A 85 25.19 5.43 -1.07
CA TRP A 85 26.57 5.04 -1.32
C TRP A 85 27.48 6.24 -1.62
N PHE A 86 27.03 7.15 -2.48
CA PHE A 86 27.78 8.37 -2.80
C PHE A 86 27.94 9.30 -1.59
N LEU A 87 26.92 9.40 -0.74
CA LEU A 87 27.02 10.13 0.52
C LEU A 87 28.07 9.51 1.45
N LYS A 88 28.02 8.18 1.65
CA LYS A 88 29.01 7.43 2.45
C LYS A 88 30.44 7.65 1.93
N ARG A 89 30.64 7.63 0.61
CA ARG A 89 31.94 7.93 -0.03
C ARG A 89 32.40 9.36 0.29
N ALA A 90 31.51 10.35 0.16
CA ALA A 90 31.84 11.74 0.42
C ALA A 90 32.17 12.00 1.91
N GLU A 91 31.46 11.34 2.83
CA GLU A 91 31.74 11.39 4.27
C GLU A 91 33.07 10.73 4.63
N LYS A 92 33.37 9.56 4.03
CA LYS A 92 34.66 8.90 4.19
C LYS A 92 35.81 9.81 3.74
N TRP A 93 35.65 10.49 2.60
CA TRP A 93 36.63 11.45 2.12
C TRP A 93 36.78 12.66 3.06
N LEU A 94 35.67 13.27 3.50
CA LEU A 94 35.69 14.37 4.46
C LEU A 94 36.45 13.99 5.73
N ARG A 95 36.18 12.79 6.27
CA ARG A 95 36.89 12.26 7.45
C ARG A 95 38.39 12.12 7.19
N GLN A 96 38.78 11.57 6.04
CA GLN A 96 40.20 11.44 5.69
C GLN A 96 40.91 12.80 5.57
N VAL A 97 40.23 13.80 5.00
CA VAL A 97 40.75 15.17 4.95
C VAL A 97 40.91 15.73 6.36
N GLN A 98 39.89 15.63 7.21
CA GLN A 98 39.93 16.14 8.58
C GLN A 98 41.07 15.52 9.41
N VAL A 99 41.33 14.22 9.25
CA VAL A 99 42.43 13.53 9.95
C VAL A 99 43.82 14.01 9.49
N ARG A 100 43.96 14.44 8.23
CA ARG A 100 45.24 14.93 7.67
C ARG A 100 45.53 16.39 7.99
N LEU A 101 44.51 17.16 8.37
CA LEU A 101 44.68 18.58 8.67
C LEU A 101 45.42 18.76 10.01
N PRO A 102 46.28 19.77 10.14
CA PRO A 102 46.84 20.15 11.43
C PRO A 102 45.71 20.43 12.42
N GLN A 103 45.85 19.98 13.66
CA GLN A 103 44.84 20.22 14.71
C GLN A 103 44.66 21.72 14.97
N ASP A 104 45.77 22.46 14.91
CA ASP A 104 45.80 23.90 15.14
C ASP A 104 45.51 24.69 13.85
N ALA A 105 44.43 25.46 13.87
CA ALA A 105 43.93 26.17 12.69
C ALA A 105 44.91 27.21 12.12
N TRP A 106 45.80 27.78 12.95
CA TRP A 106 46.80 28.75 12.48
C TRP A 106 47.95 28.11 11.68
N LEU A 107 48.09 26.77 11.72
CA LEU A 107 49.04 26.03 10.88
C LEU A 107 48.46 25.71 9.50
N TRP A 108 47.24 26.16 9.21
CA TRP A 108 46.56 25.81 7.96
C TRP A 108 47.08 26.65 6.80
N THR A 109 47.48 25.96 5.73
CA THR A 109 47.84 26.57 4.45
C THR A 109 46.59 26.85 3.60
N ASP A 110 46.72 27.64 2.54
CA ASP A 110 45.63 27.86 1.58
C ASP A 110 45.13 26.55 0.94
N ASP A 111 46.04 25.59 0.72
CA ASP A 111 45.70 24.26 0.22
C ASP A 111 44.86 23.46 1.21
N ASN A 112 45.14 23.57 2.51
CA ASN A 112 44.35 22.93 3.56
C ASN A 112 42.89 23.43 3.53
N HIS A 113 42.71 24.75 3.45
CA HIS A 113 41.39 25.36 3.33
C HIS A 113 40.66 24.90 2.06
N LYS A 114 41.38 24.84 0.93
CA LYS A 114 40.81 24.42 -0.37
C LYS A 114 40.37 22.96 -0.37
N ILE A 115 41.17 22.06 0.18
CA ILE A 115 40.85 20.62 0.23
C ILE A 115 39.65 20.38 1.15
N LEU A 116 39.60 21.03 2.32
CA LEU A 116 38.45 20.96 3.23
C LEU A 116 37.18 21.51 2.58
N GLY A 117 37.27 22.68 1.95
CA GLY A 117 36.15 23.29 1.24
C GLY A 117 35.62 22.42 0.09
N ASN A 118 36.49 21.70 -0.61
CA ASN A 118 36.07 20.72 -1.62
C ASN A 118 35.35 19.53 -0.99
N ALA A 119 35.89 18.95 0.10
CA ALA A 119 35.30 17.81 0.77
C ALA A 119 33.91 18.12 1.34
N LEU A 120 33.76 19.28 2.00
CA LEU A 120 32.47 19.76 2.49
C LEU A 120 31.46 19.93 1.36
N ARG A 121 31.86 20.55 0.23
CA ARG A 121 30.98 20.70 -0.93
C ARG A 121 30.50 19.37 -1.49
N TYR A 122 31.37 18.37 -1.61
CA TYR A 122 30.96 17.05 -2.09
C TYR A 122 30.02 16.36 -1.11
N LYS A 123 30.29 16.42 0.20
CA LYS A 123 29.38 15.87 1.22
C LYS A 123 28.01 16.52 1.14
N THR A 124 27.94 17.85 1.12
CA THR A 124 26.67 18.58 1.03
C THR A 124 25.93 18.28 -0.28
N SER A 125 26.64 18.14 -1.40
CA SER A 125 26.00 17.78 -2.67
C SER A 125 25.41 16.37 -2.63
N ALA A 126 26.17 15.38 -2.16
CA ALA A 126 25.71 13.99 -2.06
C ALA A 126 24.54 13.85 -1.07
N GLU A 127 24.62 14.55 0.07
CA GLU A 127 23.56 14.57 1.09
C GLU A 127 22.25 15.12 0.53
N ARG A 128 22.31 16.22 -0.24
CA ARG A 128 21.12 16.78 -0.90
C ARG A 128 20.50 15.80 -1.91
N THR A 129 21.32 15.10 -2.67
CA THR A 129 20.85 14.07 -3.60
C THR A 129 20.19 12.91 -2.85
N PHE A 130 20.81 12.42 -1.77
CA PHE A 130 20.22 11.40 -0.91
C PHE A 130 18.86 11.83 -0.37
N PHE A 131 18.76 12.99 0.27
CA PHE A 131 17.48 13.46 0.82
C PHE A 131 16.42 13.73 -0.24
N ARG A 132 16.81 14.14 -1.46
CA ARG A 132 15.87 14.30 -2.57
C ARG A 132 15.22 12.97 -2.92
N TRP A 133 16.03 11.92 -3.14
CA TRP A 133 15.51 10.61 -3.51
C TRP A 133 14.81 9.93 -2.36
N TYR A 134 15.32 10.05 -1.14
CA TYR A 134 14.68 9.51 0.07
C TYR A 134 13.27 10.09 0.23
N LYS A 135 13.12 11.41 0.11
CA LYS A 135 11.78 12.04 0.16
C LYS A 135 10.88 11.63 -1.01
N ALA A 136 11.44 11.29 -2.17
CA ALA A 136 10.65 10.82 -3.30
C ALA A 136 10.11 9.40 -3.06
N VAL A 137 10.93 8.50 -2.52
CA VAL A 137 10.50 7.16 -2.08
C VAL A 137 9.41 7.28 -1.01
N GLU A 138 9.66 8.03 0.07
CA GLU A 138 8.69 8.20 1.15
C GLU A 138 7.35 8.76 0.64
N ALA A 139 7.40 9.75 -0.25
CA ALA A 139 6.20 10.32 -0.83
C ALA A 139 5.42 9.34 -1.72
N HIS A 140 6.09 8.38 -2.37
CA HIS A 140 5.44 7.31 -3.13
C HIS A 140 4.67 6.37 -2.19
N TYR A 141 5.33 5.82 -1.17
CA TYR A 141 4.70 4.91 -0.22
C TYR A 141 3.59 5.58 0.59
N ASP A 142 3.74 6.85 0.99
CA ASP A 142 2.68 7.62 1.63
C ASP A 142 1.44 7.80 0.71
N ARG A 143 1.65 7.96 -0.60
CA ARG A 143 0.54 8.07 -1.56
C ARG A 143 -0.17 6.73 -1.73
N GLU A 144 0.59 5.66 -1.84
CA GLU A 144 0.07 4.30 -1.96
C GLU A 144 -0.75 3.89 -0.73
N PHE A 145 -0.22 4.13 0.47
CA PHE A 145 -0.93 3.91 1.71
C PHE A 145 -2.26 4.69 1.76
N ARG A 146 -2.23 5.99 1.44
CA ARG A 146 -3.45 6.82 1.39
C ARG A 146 -4.43 6.35 0.32
N ARG A 147 -3.94 5.86 -0.82
CA ARG A 147 -4.77 5.32 -1.91
C ARG A 147 -5.48 4.05 -1.45
N HIS A 148 -4.76 3.14 -0.81
CA HIS A 148 -5.32 1.92 -0.23
C HIS A 148 -6.37 2.26 0.84
N GLU A 149 -6.05 3.16 1.77
CA GLU A 149 -6.99 3.60 2.81
C GLU A 149 -8.25 4.25 2.22
N LEU A 150 -8.11 5.10 1.20
CA LEU A 150 -9.24 5.73 0.51
C LEU A 150 -10.10 4.69 -0.21
N ALA A 151 -9.48 3.71 -0.88
CA ALA A 151 -10.18 2.62 -1.55
C ALA A 151 -10.98 1.78 -0.55
N GLU A 152 -10.40 1.44 0.59
CA GLU A 152 -11.08 0.74 1.69
C GLU A 152 -12.26 1.54 2.25
N ARG A 153 -12.07 2.83 2.50
CA ARG A 153 -13.17 3.72 2.94
C ARG A 153 -14.28 3.84 1.90
N ALA A 154 -13.93 3.91 0.61
CA ALA A 154 -14.90 3.95 -0.47
C ALA A 154 -15.69 2.65 -0.57
N ARG A 155 -15.02 1.49 -0.48
CA ARG A 155 -15.65 0.15 -0.41
C ARG A 155 -16.60 0.06 0.79
N ALA A 156 -16.15 0.43 1.98
CA ALA A 156 -16.96 0.43 3.20
C ALA A 156 -18.19 1.35 3.08
N ARG A 157 -18.03 2.54 2.49
CA ARG A 157 -19.13 3.47 2.25
C ARG A 157 -20.13 2.95 1.22
N ALA A 158 -19.65 2.36 0.13
CA ALA A 158 -20.49 1.70 -0.87
C ALA A 158 -21.30 0.57 -0.22
N ALA A 159 -20.67 -0.24 0.63
CA ALA A 159 -21.35 -1.30 1.37
C ALA A 159 -22.41 -0.78 2.33
N ALA A 160 -22.11 0.28 3.09
CA ALA A 160 -23.09 0.90 3.98
C ALA A 160 -24.28 1.50 3.23
N LEU A 161 -24.06 2.09 2.04
CA LEU A 161 -25.14 2.59 1.19
C LEU A 161 -25.98 1.44 0.62
N ASN A 162 -25.33 0.35 0.21
CA ASN A 162 -26.04 -0.80 -0.33
C ASN A 162 -26.92 -1.48 0.73
N ILE A 163 -26.42 -1.64 1.96
CA ILE A 163 -27.22 -2.15 3.10
C ILE A 163 -28.45 -1.26 3.31
N LYS A 164 -28.28 0.06 3.37
CA LYS A 164 -29.42 1.00 3.53
C LYS A 164 -30.43 0.93 2.40
N TRP A 165 -29.96 0.71 1.17
CA TRP A 165 -30.81 0.56 0.00
C TRP A 165 -31.59 -0.75 0.05
N LEU A 166 -30.94 -1.86 0.40
CA LEU A 166 -31.58 -3.16 0.61
C LEU A 166 -32.62 -3.11 1.75
N ASP A 167 -32.30 -2.46 2.87
CA ASP A 167 -33.25 -2.27 3.98
C ASP A 167 -34.52 -1.54 3.53
N ARG A 168 -34.36 -0.50 2.69
CA ARG A 168 -35.50 0.25 2.13
C ARG A 168 -36.31 -0.63 1.18
N LEU A 169 -35.65 -1.34 0.27
CA LEU A 169 -36.31 -2.27 -0.64
C LEU A 169 -37.07 -3.35 0.14
N GLU A 170 -36.47 -3.91 1.20
CA GLU A 170 -37.12 -4.91 2.05
C GLU A 170 -38.38 -4.34 2.72
N GLN A 171 -38.37 -3.09 3.15
CA GLN A 171 -39.55 -2.44 3.73
C GLN A 171 -40.65 -2.17 2.70
N GLU A 172 -40.30 -1.78 1.47
CA GLU A 172 -41.24 -1.44 0.40
C GLU A 172 -41.82 -2.68 -0.31
N THR A 173 -41.06 -3.78 -0.35
CA THR A 173 -41.46 -5.01 -1.04
C THR A 173 -42.61 -5.70 -0.30
N ALA A 174 -43.66 -6.09 -1.04
CA ALA A 174 -44.77 -6.86 -0.48
C ALA A 174 -44.29 -8.21 0.06
N GLU A 175 -44.81 -8.67 1.19
CA GLU A 175 -44.35 -9.90 1.86
C GLU A 175 -44.45 -11.15 0.95
N LYS A 176 -45.43 -11.18 0.03
CA LYS A 176 -45.58 -12.24 -0.99
C LYS A 176 -44.40 -12.37 -1.96
N LEU A 177 -43.61 -11.30 -2.13
CA LEU A 177 -42.44 -11.23 -3.02
C LEU A 177 -41.12 -11.45 -2.26
N LYS A 178 -41.18 -11.71 -0.96
CA LYS A 178 -40.02 -12.04 -0.13
C LYS A 178 -39.92 -13.54 0.08
N LEU A 179 -38.69 -14.01 0.19
CA LEU A 179 -38.35 -15.37 0.58
C LEU A 179 -37.45 -15.37 1.80
N LYS A 180 -37.59 -16.40 2.62
CA LYS A 180 -36.69 -16.64 3.76
C LYS A 180 -36.03 -17.99 3.59
N GLN A 181 -34.74 -18.02 3.86
CA GLN A 181 -33.95 -19.24 3.94
C GLN A 181 -33.22 -19.24 5.28
N TYR A 182 -33.15 -20.39 5.91
CA TYR A 182 -32.48 -20.57 7.19
C TYR A 182 -31.18 -21.33 6.91
N ALA A 183 -30.07 -20.76 7.32
CA ALA A 183 -28.76 -21.42 7.31
C ALA A 183 -28.39 -21.76 8.74
N GLN A 184 -28.28 -23.05 9.06
CA GLN A 184 -27.75 -23.51 10.33
C GLN A 184 -26.27 -23.82 10.15
N ILE A 185 -25.44 -23.11 10.90
CA ILE A 185 -23.99 -23.25 10.89
C ILE A 185 -23.57 -23.90 12.20
N PHE A 186 -22.97 -25.08 12.07
CA PHE A 186 -22.47 -25.87 13.19
C PHE A 186 -20.96 -26.02 13.12
N GLY A 187 -20.37 -26.25 14.28
CA GLY A 187 -18.96 -26.59 14.40
C GLY A 187 -18.12 -25.46 14.98
N ASP A 188 -16.83 -25.48 14.69
CA ASP A 188 -15.80 -24.56 15.17
C ASP A 188 -14.82 -24.22 14.04
N ASP A 189 -13.62 -23.75 14.40
CA ASP A 189 -12.58 -23.37 13.45
C ASP A 189 -11.95 -24.57 12.71
N GLU A 190 -12.10 -25.80 13.20
CA GLU A 190 -11.53 -27.02 12.60
C GLU A 190 -12.56 -27.77 11.74
N VAL A 191 -13.80 -27.84 12.20
CA VAL A 191 -14.90 -28.51 11.47
C VAL A 191 -16.08 -27.58 11.43
N CYS A 192 -16.43 -27.07 10.25
CA CYS A 192 -17.62 -26.25 10.03
C CYS A 192 -18.56 -26.93 9.04
N SER A 193 -19.88 -26.85 9.27
CA SER A 193 -20.89 -27.35 8.34
C SER A 193 -22.07 -26.39 8.24
N THR A 194 -22.63 -26.28 7.05
CA THR A 194 -23.70 -25.34 6.73
C THR A 194 -24.89 -26.10 6.15
N VAL A 195 -26.03 -26.03 6.82
CA VAL A 195 -27.28 -26.68 6.40
C VAL A 195 -28.32 -25.63 6.03
N LEU A 196 -28.87 -25.74 4.82
CA LEU A 196 -29.87 -24.79 4.29
C LEU A 196 -31.27 -25.38 4.31
N VAL A 197 -32.21 -24.64 4.90
CA VAL A 197 -33.63 -25.01 4.99
C VAL A 197 -34.50 -23.81 4.64
N PRO A 198 -35.39 -23.89 3.63
CA PRO A 198 -35.38 -24.88 2.56
C PRO A 198 -34.07 -24.85 1.75
N SER A 199 -33.75 -25.96 1.10
CA SER A 199 -32.58 -26.09 0.20
C SER A 199 -32.69 -25.14 -1.00
N ASN A 200 -31.56 -24.84 -1.65
CA ASN A 200 -31.53 -23.97 -2.83
C ASN A 200 -32.46 -24.48 -3.96
N ASP A 201 -32.56 -25.79 -4.16
CA ASP A 201 -33.44 -26.37 -5.18
C ASP A 201 -34.92 -26.24 -4.83
N GLN A 202 -35.28 -26.41 -3.55
CA GLN A 202 -36.64 -26.18 -3.08
C GLN A 202 -37.06 -24.72 -3.26
N ILE A 203 -36.16 -23.78 -2.99
CA ILE A 203 -36.42 -22.35 -3.21
C ILE A 203 -36.63 -22.03 -4.70
N LYS A 204 -35.81 -22.60 -5.58
CA LYS A 204 -35.99 -22.42 -7.04
C LYS A 204 -37.33 -22.99 -7.51
N ALA A 205 -37.73 -24.17 -7.00
CA ALA A 205 -39.01 -24.78 -7.34
C ALA A 205 -40.20 -23.93 -6.84
N ASP A 206 -40.14 -23.42 -5.61
CA ASP A 206 -41.17 -22.52 -5.07
C ASP A 206 -41.27 -21.22 -5.88
N ALA A 207 -40.13 -20.59 -6.19
CA ALA A 207 -40.08 -19.38 -6.99
C ALA A 207 -40.68 -19.57 -8.39
N ALA A 208 -40.41 -20.71 -9.04
CA ALA A 208 -40.96 -21.04 -10.36
C ALA A 208 -42.47 -21.31 -10.35
N ALA A 209 -43.03 -21.73 -9.21
CA ALA A 209 -44.45 -21.99 -9.04
C ALA A 209 -45.28 -20.72 -8.74
N ARG A 210 -44.63 -19.60 -8.39
CA ARG A 210 -45.31 -18.34 -8.08
C ARG A 210 -45.74 -17.60 -9.36
N PRO A 211 -46.89 -16.90 -9.34
CA PRO A 211 -47.34 -16.08 -10.48
C PRO A 211 -46.43 -14.86 -10.72
N GLU A 212 -45.81 -14.35 -9.67
CA GLU A 212 -44.81 -13.29 -9.71
C GLU A 212 -43.53 -13.81 -9.04
N PRO A 213 -42.36 -13.68 -9.68
CA PRO A 213 -41.11 -14.15 -9.09
C PRO A 213 -40.79 -13.34 -7.83
N PRO A 214 -40.13 -13.97 -6.84
CA PRO A 214 -39.64 -13.26 -5.67
C PRO A 214 -38.63 -12.18 -6.08
N GLN A 215 -38.65 -11.05 -5.37
CA GLN A 215 -37.71 -9.95 -5.60
C GLN A 215 -36.55 -9.99 -4.61
N LEU A 216 -36.82 -10.41 -3.38
CA LEU A 216 -35.85 -10.44 -2.29
C LEU A 216 -35.83 -11.80 -1.62
N ILE A 217 -34.64 -12.19 -1.17
CA ILE A 217 -34.43 -13.32 -0.29
C ILE A 217 -33.58 -12.89 0.90
N THR A 218 -34.03 -13.28 2.09
CA THR A 218 -33.34 -13.06 3.35
C THR A 218 -32.89 -14.40 3.91
N ARG A 219 -31.58 -14.62 3.95
CA ARG A 219 -30.95 -15.74 4.64
C ARG A 219 -30.69 -15.37 6.10
N LEU A 220 -31.26 -16.14 7.02
CA LEU A 220 -30.96 -16.04 8.45
C LEU A 220 -29.91 -17.08 8.80
N LEU A 221 -28.73 -16.62 9.23
CA LEU A 221 -27.58 -17.45 9.56
C LEU A 221 -27.58 -17.69 11.07
N TYR A 222 -27.75 -18.93 11.51
CA TYR A 222 -27.75 -19.31 12.92
C TYR A 222 -26.43 -19.99 13.24
N PHE A 223 -25.64 -19.35 14.11
CA PHE A 223 -24.37 -19.87 14.58
C PHE A 223 -24.57 -20.47 15.97
N THR A 224 -24.58 -21.80 16.07
CA THR A 224 -24.88 -22.49 17.34
C THR A 224 -23.75 -22.34 18.36
N ASN A 225 -22.50 -22.36 17.91
CA ASN A 225 -21.30 -22.33 18.78
C ASN A 225 -20.50 -21.02 18.68
N GLY A 226 -21.10 -19.97 18.11
CA GLY A 226 -20.38 -18.75 17.72
C GLY A 226 -19.94 -18.78 16.26
N VAL A 227 -19.48 -17.62 15.77
CA VAL A 227 -19.07 -17.43 14.38
C VAL A 227 -17.68 -18.04 14.17
N PRO A 228 -17.52 -19.09 13.34
CA PRO A 228 -16.23 -19.73 13.08
C PRO A 228 -15.42 -18.94 12.03
N ALA A 229 -14.12 -19.22 11.92
CA ALA A 229 -13.19 -18.54 11.03
C ALA A 229 -13.64 -18.52 9.54
N ALA A 230 -14.31 -19.57 9.07
CA ALA A 230 -14.89 -19.63 7.72
C ALA A 230 -15.89 -18.48 7.42
N TYR A 231 -16.41 -17.84 8.47
CA TYR A 231 -17.37 -16.74 8.41
C TYR A 231 -16.78 -15.41 8.94
N ASP A 232 -15.45 -15.29 9.05
CA ASP A 232 -14.76 -14.06 9.51
C ASP A 232 -15.08 -12.83 8.66
N TRP A 233 -15.51 -13.03 7.42
CA TRP A 233 -15.99 -11.98 6.54
C TRP A 233 -17.24 -11.25 7.07
N LEU A 234 -17.91 -11.77 8.10
CA LEU A 234 -18.95 -11.08 8.87
C LEU A 234 -18.40 -10.04 9.85
N ASN A 235 -17.07 -10.02 10.05
CA ASN A 235 -16.37 -9.21 11.03
C ASN A 235 -16.98 -9.34 12.45
N PRO A 236 -17.04 -10.57 13.00
CA PRO A 236 -17.63 -10.81 14.31
C PRO A 236 -16.84 -10.12 15.42
N THR A 237 -17.55 -9.62 16.43
CA THR A 237 -16.91 -9.20 17.68
C THR A 237 -16.41 -10.44 18.45
N PRO A 238 -15.39 -10.30 19.33
CA PRO A 238 -14.90 -11.43 20.13
C PRO A 238 -15.99 -12.14 20.94
N ALA A 239 -17.05 -11.43 21.34
CA ALA A 239 -18.19 -12.04 22.01
C ALA A 239 -18.98 -12.97 21.07
N GLN A 240 -19.21 -12.57 19.81
CA GLN A 240 -19.97 -13.34 18.83
C GLN A 240 -19.23 -14.59 18.33
N CYS A 241 -17.91 -14.61 18.41
CA CYS A 241 -17.11 -15.82 18.16
C CYS A 241 -17.33 -16.90 19.23
N GLY A 242 -17.73 -16.52 20.46
CA GLY A 242 -17.86 -17.45 21.58
C GLY A 242 -19.30 -17.69 22.05
N CYS A 243 -20.31 -17.14 21.37
CA CYS A 243 -21.71 -17.30 21.77
C CYS A 243 -22.66 -17.46 20.59
N GLU A 244 -23.79 -18.13 20.85
CA GLU A 244 -24.86 -18.26 19.88
C GLU A 244 -25.25 -16.90 19.29
N THR A 245 -25.13 -16.78 17.97
CA THR A 245 -25.28 -15.53 17.25
C THR A 245 -26.13 -15.75 16.00
N VAL A 246 -26.89 -14.73 15.62
CA VAL A 246 -27.66 -14.74 14.37
C VAL A 246 -27.13 -13.64 13.44
N GLY A 247 -26.88 -14.02 12.19
CA GLY A 247 -26.62 -13.11 11.08
C GLY A 247 -27.82 -13.01 10.15
N SER A 248 -27.88 -11.94 9.36
CA SER A 248 -28.86 -11.79 8.28
C SER A 248 -28.17 -11.35 7.00
N GLN A 249 -28.44 -12.08 5.93
CA GLN A 249 -27.97 -11.81 4.58
C GLN A 249 -29.18 -11.58 3.69
N THR A 250 -29.46 -10.32 3.35
CA THR A 250 -30.57 -9.94 2.45
C THR A 250 -30.00 -9.58 1.09
N MET A 251 -30.61 -10.08 0.02
CA MET A 251 -30.19 -9.78 -1.35
C MET A 251 -31.36 -9.87 -2.34
N LEU A 252 -31.15 -9.36 -3.55
CA LEU A 252 -32.07 -9.58 -4.66
C LEU A 252 -32.10 -11.07 -5.02
N TYR A 253 -33.27 -11.58 -5.40
CA TYR A 253 -33.41 -12.98 -5.83
C TYR A 253 -32.52 -13.31 -7.04
N GLU A 254 -32.38 -12.38 -7.99
CA GLU A 254 -31.50 -12.55 -9.15
C GLU A 254 -30.02 -12.67 -8.77
N ASP A 255 -29.59 -11.91 -7.75
CA ASP A 255 -28.22 -12.00 -7.24
C ASP A 255 -28.01 -13.28 -6.43
N TRP A 256 -29.04 -13.72 -5.69
CA TRP A 256 -29.03 -15.01 -5.01
C TRP A 256 -28.80 -16.19 -5.97
N LEU A 257 -29.39 -16.17 -7.17
CA LEU A 257 -29.14 -17.19 -8.19
C LEU A 257 -27.66 -17.28 -8.59
N LYS A 258 -26.97 -16.14 -8.70
CA LYS A 258 -25.53 -16.07 -9.00
C LYS A 258 -24.70 -16.55 -7.81
N HIS A 259 -25.13 -16.21 -6.59
CA HIS A 259 -24.49 -16.63 -5.34
C HIS A 259 -24.49 -18.15 -5.20
N ILE A 260 -25.64 -18.82 -5.37
CA ILE A 260 -25.73 -20.28 -5.20
C ILE A 260 -24.92 -21.07 -6.24
N GLU A 261 -24.75 -20.52 -7.45
CA GLU A 261 -23.89 -21.11 -8.47
C GLU A 261 -22.41 -21.01 -8.08
N SER A 262 -22.02 -19.88 -7.48
CA SER A 262 -20.67 -19.67 -6.96
C SER A 262 -20.40 -20.54 -5.74
N GLU A 263 -21.35 -20.65 -4.81
CA GLU A 263 -21.29 -21.55 -3.63
C GLU A 263 -21.15 -23.02 -4.03
N ARG A 264 -21.85 -23.45 -5.09
CA ARG A 264 -21.74 -24.84 -5.60
C ARG A 264 -20.35 -25.19 -6.09
N ASN A 265 -19.59 -24.21 -6.57
CA ASN A 265 -18.22 -24.39 -7.04
C ASN A 265 -17.17 -24.23 -5.92
N ALA A 266 -17.58 -23.80 -4.72
CA ALA A 266 -16.71 -23.69 -3.58
C ALA A 266 -16.41 -25.08 -2.98
N PRO A 267 -15.16 -25.37 -2.59
CA PRO A 267 -14.76 -26.71 -2.12
C PRO A 267 -15.25 -27.04 -0.71
N ASP A 268 -15.65 -26.05 0.07
CA ASP A 268 -15.97 -26.14 1.51
C ASP A 268 -17.48 -26.19 1.80
N GLY A 269 -18.32 -25.85 0.82
CA GLY A 269 -19.78 -25.83 0.98
C GLY A 269 -20.30 -24.72 1.89
N HIS A 270 -19.48 -23.72 2.22
CA HIS A 270 -19.87 -22.58 3.04
C HIS A 270 -20.56 -21.50 2.21
N LEU A 271 -21.28 -20.61 2.90
CA LEU A 271 -21.87 -19.43 2.26
C LEU A 271 -20.78 -18.43 1.96
N ILE A 272 -20.83 -17.85 0.76
CA ILE A 272 -19.87 -16.83 0.36
C ILE A 272 -20.33 -15.43 0.82
N PRO A 273 -19.39 -14.47 0.97
CA PRO A 273 -19.72 -13.12 1.38
C PRO A 273 -20.70 -12.45 0.41
N SER A 274 -21.72 -11.80 0.97
CA SER A 274 -22.58 -10.82 0.30
C SER A 274 -22.81 -9.66 1.26
N PHE A 275 -23.62 -8.66 0.90
CA PHE A 275 -24.02 -7.62 1.85
C PHE A 275 -24.76 -8.26 3.04
N THR A 276 -24.06 -8.37 4.16
CA THR A 276 -24.49 -9.17 5.31
C THR A 276 -24.15 -8.42 6.59
N ALA A 277 -25.01 -8.51 7.60
CA ALA A 277 -24.75 -7.94 8.91
C ALA A 277 -25.05 -8.96 10.01
N LEU A 278 -24.23 -8.94 11.07
CA LEU A 278 -24.56 -9.65 12.30
C LEU A 278 -25.62 -8.88 13.08
N LEU A 279 -26.60 -9.60 13.62
CA LEU A 279 -27.60 -8.97 14.47
C LEU A 279 -26.98 -8.65 15.84
N PRO A 280 -27.30 -7.49 16.44
CA PRO A 280 -26.77 -7.13 17.74
C PRO A 280 -27.23 -8.14 18.79
N ALA A 281 -26.31 -8.59 19.65
CA ALA A 281 -26.55 -9.58 20.72
C ALA A 281 -27.72 -9.23 21.67
N LYS A 282 -28.17 -7.97 21.68
CA LYS A 282 -29.31 -7.48 22.48
C LYS A 282 -30.67 -7.59 21.79
N THR A 283 -30.75 -7.98 20.53
CA THR A 283 -32.03 -8.18 19.82
C THR A 283 -32.68 -9.51 20.22
N ARG A 284 -33.14 -9.59 21.48
CA ARG A 284 -33.99 -10.67 22.03
C ARG A 284 -35.41 -10.67 21.45
N ARG A 285 -35.61 -10.31 20.17
CA ARG A 285 -36.83 -10.81 19.50
C ARG A 285 -36.52 -12.26 19.17
N PRO A 286 -37.35 -13.23 19.58
CA PRO A 286 -37.11 -14.62 19.21
C PRO A 286 -37.13 -14.68 17.69
N VAL A 287 -35.95 -14.78 17.07
CA VAL A 287 -35.86 -15.17 15.67
C VAL A 287 -36.42 -16.58 15.67
N PRO A 288 -37.50 -16.87 14.92
CA PRO A 288 -38.14 -18.18 14.99
C PRO A 288 -37.08 -19.23 14.70
N PRO A 289 -37.00 -20.32 15.51
CA PRO A 289 -36.05 -21.37 15.24
C PRO A 289 -36.29 -21.88 13.82
N PRO A 290 -35.23 -22.33 13.12
CA PRO A 290 -35.40 -22.95 11.81
C PRO A 290 -36.48 -24.04 11.92
N PRO A 291 -37.34 -24.21 10.90
CA PRO A 291 -38.31 -25.29 10.91
C PRO A 291 -37.56 -26.59 11.13
N SER A 292 -38.01 -27.37 12.12
CA SER A 292 -37.39 -28.65 12.48
C SER A 292 -37.30 -29.52 11.22
N THR A 293 -36.09 -29.73 10.71
CA THR A 293 -35.81 -30.91 9.91
C THR A 293 -35.99 -32.08 10.86
N ALA A 294 -37.17 -32.69 10.84
CA ALA A 294 -37.35 -34.01 11.40
C ALA A 294 -36.27 -34.89 10.76
N LEU A 295 -35.24 -35.19 11.55
CA LEU A 295 -34.34 -36.30 11.28
C LEU A 295 -35.20 -37.55 11.49
N GLU A 296 -35.83 -38.01 10.41
CA GLU A 296 -36.18 -39.43 10.23
C GLU A 296 -35.00 -40.17 9.61
#